data_AF-A0A953ZTV6-F1
#
_entry.id   AF-A0A953ZTV6-F1
#
_cell.length_a   1.000
_cell.length_b   1.000
_cell.length_c   1.000
_cell.angle_alpha   90.00
_cell.angle_beta   90.00
_cell.angle_gamma   90.00
#
_symmetry.space_group_name_H-M   'P 1'
#
loop_
_entity.id
_entity.type
_entity.pdbx_description
1 polymer ?
#
loop_
_entity_poly.entity_id
_entity_poly.type
_entity_poly.pdbx_seq_one_letter_code
_entity_poly.pdbx_strand_id
1 'polypeptide(L)'
;MPRKPSTERRLIELNTVPAVAESLRPYLADSSCHVVAKAAGKAADERVEELLADLVTAFEDWTAQPARRDPGCTAKLALLDALDALLHDDPAPFRTGARWVQLEPGPVPTDSAPPLRIRGAAGLVRLRTSDAVTVLAEHLADNAQVQSAAIRALIAYGDPFGAALVRLRLAVGVDDGEVLTDCLGALLALDPADSLELVAGRLRGRDQQAARAAALALAEVRPEGAFALLCEFHAAALGDDRAVARTALAMLRSDEADAFLAATDPANRDA
;
A
#
# COMPACT_ATOMS: atom_id res chain seq x y z
N MET A 1 21.27 -12.76 -39.25
CA MET A 1 20.51 -13.11 -38.03
C MET A 1 19.03 -12.87 -38.31
N PRO A 2 18.12 -13.81 -37.99
CA PRO A 2 16.69 -13.59 -38.16
C PRO A 2 16.24 -12.41 -37.29
N ARG A 3 15.34 -11.57 -37.83
CA ARG A 3 14.80 -10.42 -37.12
C ARG A 3 13.93 -10.90 -35.97
N LYS A 4 14.17 -10.40 -34.75
CA LYS A 4 13.38 -10.75 -33.56
C LYS A 4 11.89 -10.47 -33.81
N PRO A 5 10.95 -11.35 -33.39
CA PRO A 5 9.51 -11.10 -33.55
C PRO A 5 9.08 -9.79 -32.91
N SER A 6 7.93 -9.23 -33.31
CA SER A 6 7.39 -8.02 -32.65
C SER A 6 7.11 -8.29 -31.17
N THR A 7 7.15 -7.24 -30.34
CA THR A 7 6.82 -7.34 -28.91
C THR A 7 5.46 -7.98 -28.68
N GLU A 8 4.46 -7.56 -29.45
CA GLU A 8 3.10 -8.12 -29.41
C GLU A 8 3.07 -9.62 -29.68
N ARG A 9 3.80 -10.10 -30.71
CA ARG A 9 3.90 -11.54 -31.00
C ARG A 9 4.53 -12.30 -29.84
N ARG A 10 5.61 -11.79 -29.25
CA ARG A 10 6.25 -12.42 -28.08
C ARG A 10 5.32 -12.48 -26.87
N LEU A 11 4.51 -11.45 -26.65
CA LEU A 11 3.50 -11.43 -25.59
C LEU A 11 2.39 -12.46 -25.85
N ILE A 12 1.96 -12.64 -27.10
CA ILE A 12 0.97 -13.66 -27.48
C ILE A 12 1.57 -15.06 -27.30
N GLU A 13 2.80 -15.29 -27.77
CA GLU A 13 3.51 -16.56 -27.61
C GLU A 13 3.61 -16.97 -26.15
N LEU A 14 3.98 -16.05 -25.25
CA LEU A 14 4.07 -16.27 -23.79
C LEU A 14 2.80 -16.84 -23.15
N ASN A 15 1.61 -16.64 -23.73
CA ASN A 15 0.37 -17.24 -23.22
C ASN A 15 0.34 -18.76 -23.40
N THR A 16 1.04 -19.27 -24.39
CA THR A 16 0.98 -20.68 -24.82
C THR A 16 2.22 -21.47 -24.45
N VAL A 17 3.30 -20.77 -24.09
CA VAL A 17 4.57 -21.37 -23.69
C VAL A 17 4.39 -22.11 -22.35
N PRO A 18 4.89 -23.35 -22.22
CA PRO A 18 4.85 -24.08 -20.96
C PRO A 18 5.50 -23.29 -19.82
N ALA A 19 4.90 -23.34 -18.64
CA ALA A 19 5.44 -22.70 -17.44
C ALA A 19 6.58 -23.52 -16.82
N VAL A 20 7.68 -23.65 -17.58
CA VAL A 20 8.90 -24.32 -17.14
C VAL A 20 10.10 -23.43 -17.41
N ALA A 21 11.12 -23.54 -16.58
CA ALA A 21 12.26 -22.62 -16.59
C ALA A 21 12.92 -22.48 -17.97
N GLU A 22 13.17 -23.61 -18.66
CA GLU A 22 13.77 -23.59 -20.00
C GLU A 22 13.01 -22.72 -20.99
N SER A 23 11.68 -22.74 -20.92
CA SER A 23 10.83 -22.03 -21.87
C SER A 23 10.65 -20.55 -21.52
N LEU A 24 10.75 -20.18 -20.23
CA LEU A 24 10.56 -18.79 -19.77
C LEU A 24 11.85 -17.95 -19.75
N ARG A 25 13.03 -18.57 -19.58
CA ARG A 25 14.33 -17.87 -19.55
C ARG A 25 14.56 -16.89 -20.71
N PRO A 26 14.26 -17.23 -21.98
CA PRO A 26 14.46 -16.30 -23.09
C PRO A 26 13.63 -15.01 -22.99
N TYR A 27 12.48 -15.08 -22.31
CA TYR A 27 11.57 -13.96 -22.13
C TYR A 27 11.94 -13.10 -20.92
N LEU A 28 12.52 -13.69 -19.86
CA LEU A 28 13.12 -12.93 -18.76
C LEU A 28 14.34 -12.11 -19.21
N ALA A 29 15.09 -12.62 -20.20
CA ALA A 29 16.19 -11.90 -20.84
C ALA A 29 15.75 -10.96 -22.00
N ASP A 30 14.44 -10.68 -22.15
CA ASP A 30 13.97 -9.84 -23.25
C ASP A 30 14.34 -8.36 -23.05
N SER A 31 14.61 -7.67 -24.16
CA SER A 31 14.84 -6.23 -24.21
C SER A 31 13.63 -5.35 -23.87
N SER A 32 12.42 -5.93 -23.85
CA SER A 32 11.16 -5.23 -23.61
C SER A 32 10.69 -5.47 -22.18
N CYS A 33 10.50 -4.39 -21.42
CA CYS A 33 10.04 -4.47 -20.04
C CYS A 33 8.70 -5.21 -19.89
N HIS A 34 7.78 -5.05 -20.85
CA HIS A 34 6.48 -5.74 -20.83
C HIS A 34 6.60 -7.26 -21.05
N VAL A 35 7.55 -7.70 -21.87
CA VAL A 35 7.78 -9.14 -22.10
C VAL A 35 8.39 -9.76 -20.84
N VAL A 36 9.37 -9.08 -20.24
CA VAL A 36 9.98 -9.50 -18.97
C VAL A 36 8.94 -9.53 -17.86
N ALA A 37 8.13 -8.48 -17.73
CA ALA A 37 7.09 -8.40 -16.71
C ALA A 37 6.07 -9.55 -16.84
N LYS A 38 5.65 -9.86 -18.06
CA LYS A 38 4.72 -10.99 -18.30
C LYS A 38 5.36 -12.35 -18.00
N ALA A 39 6.64 -12.53 -18.34
CA ALA A 39 7.36 -13.76 -18.03
C ALA A 39 7.56 -13.95 -16.52
N ALA A 40 7.89 -12.87 -15.79
CA ALA A 40 8.02 -12.87 -14.34
C ALA A 40 6.67 -13.18 -13.66
N GLY A 41 5.58 -12.53 -14.11
CA GLY A 41 4.23 -12.82 -13.62
C GLY A 41 3.84 -14.28 -13.86
N LYS A 42 4.08 -14.82 -15.06
CA LYS A 42 3.81 -16.24 -15.33
C LYS A 42 4.65 -17.19 -14.45
N ALA A 43 5.92 -16.86 -14.20
CA ALA A 43 6.76 -17.65 -13.30
C ALA A 43 6.21 -17.65 -11.86
N ALA A 44 5.71 -16.51 -11.38
CA ALA A 44 5.08 -16.39 -10.07
C ALA A 44 3.76 -17.16 -9.98
N ASP A 45 2.85 -16.94 -10.92
CA ASP A 45 1.51 -17.56 -10.96
C ASP A 45 1.57 -19.09 -10.97
N GLU A 46 2.55 -19.63 -11.71
CA GLU A 46 2.75 -21.06 -11.93
C GLU A 46 3.81 -21.66 -11.01
N ARG A 47 4.34 -20.86 -10.07
CA ARG A 47 5.34 -21.26 -9.06
C ARG A 47 6.60 -21.94 -9.64
N VAL A 48 7.19 -21.36 -10.69
CA VAL A 48 8.40 -21.87 -11.34
C VAL A 48 9.66 -21.46 -10.56
N GLU A 49 9.88 -22.11 -9.42
CA GLU A 49 10.95 -21.78 -8.45
C GLU A 49 12.37 -21.93 -9.04
N GLU A 50 12.56 -22.76 -10.08
CA GLU A 50 13.85 -22.91 -10.77
C GLU A 50 14.32 -21.64 -11.49
N LEU A 51 13.45 -20.63 -11.61
CA LEU A 51 13.78 -19.32 -12.18
C LEU A 51 14.20 -18.29 -11.12
N LEU A 52 14.26 -18.62 -9.83
CA LEU A 52 14.62 -17.64 -8.78
C LEU A 52 15.94 -16.91 -9.09
N ALA A 53 17.00 -17.64 -9.45
CA ALA A 53 18.27 -17.03 -9.83
C ALA A 53 18.18 -16.17 -11.11
N ASP A 54 17.37 -16.61 -12.08
CA ASP A 54 17.12 -15.88 -13.32
C ASP A 54 16.35 -14.57 -13.06
N LEU A 55 15.39 -14.58 -12.12
CA LEU A 55 14.62 -13.41 -11.69
C LEU A 55 15.49 -12.40 -10.94
N VAL A 56 16.37 -12.85 -10.04
CA VAL A 56 17.35 -11.98 -9.37
C VAL A 56 18.26 -11.32 -10.39
N THR A 57 18.87 -12.12 -11.28
CA THR A 57 19.76 -11.61 -12.34
C THR A 57 19.04 -10.58 -13.21
N ALA A 58 17.81 -10.87 -13.64
CA ALA A 58 17.03 -9.93 -14.43
C ALA A 58 16.72 -8.65 -13.65
N PHE A 59 16.36 -8.74 -12.36
CA PHE A 59 16.09 -7.56 -11.55
C PHE A 59 17.32 -6.66 -11.43
N GLU A 60 18.48 -7.23 -11.13
CA GLU A 60 19.76 -6.51 -11.08
C GLU A 60 20.06 -5.83 -12.42
N ASP A 61 19.96 -6.56 -13.54
CA ASP A 61 20.17 -6.02 -14.88
C ASP A 61 19.22 -4.85 -15.18
N TRP A 62 17.94 -4.96 -14.84
CA TRP A 62 16.95 -3.91 -15.07
C TRP A 62 17.15 -2.69 -14.18
N THR A 63 17.64 -2.86 -12.95
CA THR A 63 18.03 -1.72 -12.09
C THR A 63 19.25 -0.96 -12.66
N ALA A 64 20.14 -1.61 -13.40
CA ALA A 64 21.24 -0.93 -14.08
C ALA A 64 20.82 -0.16 -15.36
N GLN A 65 19.60 -0.38 -15.87
CA GLN A 65 19.11 0.29 -17.09
C GLN A 65 18.60 1.72 -16.80
N PRO A 66 18.71 2.65 -17.76
CA PRO A 66 18.13 3.98 -17.63
C PRO A 66 16.59 3.93 -17.60
N ALA A 67 15.94 4.85 -16.89
CA ALA A 67 14.48 4.92 -16.71
C ALA A 67 13.67 4.68 -17.99
N ARG A 68 14.07 5.31 -19.11
CA ARG A 68 13.42 5.16 -20.44
C ARG A 68 13.30 3.72 -20.96
N ARG A 69 14.12 2.78 -20.47
CA ARG A 69 14.06 1.36 -20.85
C ARG A 69 12.90 0.65 -20.18
N ASP A 70 12.50 1.13 -19.02
CA ASP A 70 11.49 0.53 -18.15
C ASP A 70 10.56 1.61 -17.58
N PRO A 71 9.79 2.29 -18.45
CA PRO A 71 8.89 3.34 -18.01
C PRO A 71 7.93 2.81 -16.94
N GLY A 72 7.80 3.55 -15.84
CA GLY A 72 6.93 3.17 -14.73
C GLY A 72 7.39 1.97 -13.90
N CYS A 73 8.67 1.59 -13.98
CA CYS A 73 9.21 0.41 -13.30
C CYS A 73 8.49 -0.90 -13.64
N THR A 74 7.94 -1.04 -14.86
CA THR A 74 7.12 -2.20 -15.27
C THR A 74 7.83 -3.53 -15.04
N ALA A 75 9.06 -3.68 -15.55
CA ALA A 75 9.85 -4.91 -15.38
C ALA A 75 10.35 -5.06 -13.94
N LYS A 76 10.94 -4.00 -13.36
CA LYS A 76 11.47 -4.04 -11.99
C LYS A 76 10.41 -4.48 -10.97
N LEU A 77 9.21 -3.91 -11.07
CA LEU A 77 8.10 -4.25 -10.18
C LEU A 77 7.67 -5.71 -10.37
N ALA A 78 7.43 -6.15 -11.60
CA ALA A 78 7.01 -7.51 -11.86
C ALA A 78 8.07 -8.56 -11.44
N LEU A 79 9.36 -8.26 -11.60
CA LEU A 79 10.44 -9.11 -11.13
C LEU A 79 10.49 -9.18 -9.60
N LEU A 80 10.39 -8.04 -8.92
CA LEU A 80 10.37 -8.00 -7.46
C LEU A 80 9.12 -8.67 -6.87
N ASP A 81 7.97 -8.48 -7.51
CA ASP A 81 6.71 -9.15 -7.20
C ASP A 81 6.85 -10.68 -7.34
N ALA A 82 7.50 -11.15 -8.40
CA ALA A 82 7.72 -12.57 -8.63
C ALA A 82 8.67 -13.18 -7.59
N LEU A 83 9.75 -12.48 -7.24
CA LEU A 83 10.65 -12.88 -6.16
C LEU A 83 9.89 -13.01 -4.83
N ASP A 84 9.01 -12.08 -4.51
CA ASP A 84 8.21 -12.12 -3.29
C ASP A 84 7.21 -13.29 -3.29
N ALA A 85 6.51 -13.49 -4.40
CA ALA A 85 5.51 -14.56 -4.57
C ALA A 85 6.12 -15.97 -4.50
N LEU A 86 7.36 -16.12 -5.00
CA LEU A 86 8.14 -17.35 -4.91
C LEU A 86 8.91 -17.47 -3.59
N LEU A 87 8.62 -16.59 -2.62
CA LEU A 87 9.20 -16.61 -1.27
C LEU A 87 10.73 -16.52 -1.24
N HIS A 88 11.33 -15.77 -2.18
CA HIS A 88 12.77 -15.52 -2.17
C HIS A 88 13.22 -14.97 -0.81
N ASP A 89 14.33 -15.50 -0.31
CA ASP A 89 14.82 -15.31 1.06
C ASP A 89 15.98 -14.32 1.18
N ASP A 90 16.66 -14.00 0.09
CA ASP A 90 17.66 -12.93 0.08
C ASP A 90 16.97 -11.55 0.18
N PRO A 91 17.25 -10.75 1.21
CA PRO A 91 16.70 -9.41 1.35
C PRO A 91 17.26 -8.40 0.34
N ALA A 92 18.36 -8.67 -0.36
CA ALA A 92 19.05 -7.68 -1.20
C ALA A 92 18.16 -7.07 -2.30
N PRO A 93 17.39 -7.83 -3.11
CA PRO A 93 16.48 -7.26 -4.10
C PRO A 93 15.41 -6.36 -3.47
N PHE A 94 14.88 -6.78 -2.31
CA PHE A 94 13.85 -6.04 -1.57
C PHE A 94 14.39 -4.75 -0.96
N ARG A 95 15.64 -4.73 -0.46
CA ARG A 95 16.31 -3.49 -0.01
C ARG A 95 16.48 -2.50 -1.15
N THR A 96 16.93 -2.98 -2.31
CA THR A 96 17.09 -2.16 -3.52
C THR A 96 15.73 -1.59 -3.95
N GLY A 97 14.70 -2.43 -4.06
CA GLY A 97 13.35 -2.01 -4.41
C GLY A 97 12.78 -0.99 -3.44
N ALA A 98 12.95 -1.21 -2.13
CA ALA A 98 12.42 -0.35 -1.07
C ALA A 98 12.94 1.09 -1.18
N ARG A 99 14.16 1.30 -1.68
CA ARG A 99 14.80 2.62 -1.79
C ARG A 99 14.89 3.14 -3.21
N TRP A 100 14.25 2.47 -4.16
CA TRP A 100 14.35 2.84 -5.55
C TRP A 100 13.67 4.17 -5.85
N VAL A 101 14.31 5.00 -6.66
CA VAL A 101 13.75 6.25 -7.19
C VAL A 101 13.92 6.24 -8.70
N GLN A 102 12.84 6.49 -9.44
CA GLN A 102 12.88 6.53 -10.90
C GLN A 102 12.27 7.84 -11.40
N LEU A 103 13.12 8.84 -11.61
CA LEU A 103 12.73 10.12 -12.18
C LEU A 103 12.51 9.97 -13.70
N GLU A 104 11.26 10.00 -14.12
CA GLU A 104 10.86 10.03 -15.51
C GLU A 104 10.96 11.45 -16.07
N PRO A 105 11.40 11.63 -17.33
CA PRO A 105 11.51 12.94 -17.96
C PRO A 105 10.13 13.55 -18.23
N GLY A 106 9.99 14.85 -17.97
CA GLY A 106 8.79 15.65 -18.22
C GLY A 106 9.04 17.13 -17.88
N PRO A 107 8.05 18.03 -18.07
CA PRO A 107 8.17 19.43 -17.66
C PRO A 107 8.49 19.58 -16.17
N VAL A 108 7.92 18.69 -15.35
CA VAL A 108 8.32 18.42 -13.97
C VAL A 108 8.67 16.94 -13.90
N PRO A 109 9.94 16.58 -13.56
CA PRO A 109 10.31 15.18 -13.39
C PRO A 109 9.40 14.50 -12.37
N THR A 110 8.90 13.32 -12.73
CA THR A 110 7.96 12.57 -11.88
C THR A 110 8.61 11.26 -11.45
N ASP A 111 8.60 10.98 -10.15
CA ASP A 111 9.07 9.70 -9.63
C ASP A 111 8.00 8.61 -9.86
N SER A 112 8.36 7.58 -10.61
CA SER A 112 7.49 6.45 -10.94
C SER A 112 7.74 5.19 -10.08
N ALA A 113 8.69 5.25 -9.15
CA ALA A 113 9.04 4.15 -8.27
C ALA A 113 8.20 3.90 -6.99
N PRO A 114 7.17 4.70 -6.59
CA PRO A 114 6.39 4.40 -5.38
C PRO A 114 5.89 2.95 -5.25
N PRO A 115 5.33 2.30 -6.29
CA PRO A 115 4.92 0.89 -6.19
C PRO A 115 6.08 -0.07 -5.88
N LEU A 116 7.26 0.20 -6.44
CA LEU A 116 8.45 -0.62 -6.22
C LEU A 116 8.97 -0.48 -4.78
N ARG A 117 8.93 0.74 -4.23
CA ARG A 117 9.28 1.01 -2.82
C ARG A 117 8.35 0.29 -1.85
N ILE A 118 7.05 0.29 -2.15
CA ILE A 118 6.04 -0.42 -1.38
C ILE A 118 6.30 -1.93 -1.40
N ARG A 119 6.53 -2.51 -2.59
CA ARG A 119 6.82 -3.94 -2.70
C ARG A 119 8.11 -4.34 -1.99
N GLY A 120 9.17 -3.54 -2.16
CA GLY A 120 10.45 -3.79 -1.49
C GLY A 120 10.30 -3.79 0.04
N ALA A 121 9.60 -2.79 0.60
CA ALA A 121 9.34 -2.74 2.03
C ALA A 121 8.50 -3.94 2.52
N ALA A 122 7.50 -4.37 1.75
CA ALA A 122 6.71 -5.55 2.08
C ALA A 122 7.56 -6.83 2.13
N GLY A 123 8.49 -7.01 1.19
CA GLY A 123 9.43 -8.13 1.21
C GLY A 123 10.33 -8.12 2.46
N LEU A 124 10.85 -6.95 2.86
CA LEU A 124 11.67 -6.83 4.08
C LEU A 124 10.88 -7.13 5.36
N VAL A 125 9.61 -6.71 5.42
CA VAL A 125 8.69 -7.04 6.51
C VAL A 125 8.41 -8.54 6.57
N ARG A 126 8.15 -9.19 5.43
CA ARG A 126 7.97 -10.65 5.34
C ARG A 126 9.20 -11.40 5.83
N LEU A 127 10.38 -10.98 5.40
CA LEU A 127 11.67 -11.56 5.80
C LEU A 127 12.08 -11.20 7.23
N ARG A 128 11.35 -10.28 7.89
CA ARG A 128 11.65 -9.75 9.23
C ARG A 128 13.11 -9.31 9.36
N THR A 129 13.60 -8.57 8.36
CA THR A 129 14.97 -8.06 8.40
C THR A 129 15.13 -7.04 9.52
N SER A 130 16.33 -6.95 10.10
CA SER A 130 16.61 -6.04 11.21
C SER A 130 16.42 -4.55 10.86
N ASP A 131 16.48 -4.20 9.58
CA ASP A 131 16.29 -2.85 9.06
C ASP A 131 14.86 -2.58 8.57
N ALA A 132 13.93 -3.55 8.60
CA ALA A 132 12.58 -3.39 8.06
C ALA A 132 11.87 -2.17 8.66
N VAL A 133 11.92 -1.99 9.98
CA VAL A 133 11.30 -0.85 10.67
C VAL A 133 11.97 0.47 10.31
N THR A 134 13.29 0.48 10.12
CA THR A 134 14.02 1.67 9.64
C THR A 134 13.55 2.08 8.25
N VAL A 135 13.37 1.11 7.35
CA VAL A 135 12.80 1.36 6.00
C VAL A 135 11.40 1.95 6.12
N LEU A 136 10.53 1.36 6.94
CA LEU A 136 9.17 1.86 7.11
C LEU A 136 9.15 3.27 7.70
N ALA A 137 10.07 3.59 8.60
CA ALA A 137 10.22 4.94 9.14
C ALA A 137 10.62 5.97 8.07
N GLU A 138 11.54 5.61 7.15
CA GLU A 138 11.87 6.45 5.99
C GLU A 138 10.64 6.66 5.08
N HIS A 139 9.85 5.60 4.85
CA HIS A 139 8.65 5.63 4.00
C HIS A 139 7.51 6.49 4.56
N LEU A 140 7.46 6.73 5.86
CA LEU A 140 6.51 7.67 6.47
C LEU A 140 6.76 9.12 6.02
N ALA A 141 7.92 9.45 5.43
CA ALA A 141 8.24 10.77 4.91
C ALA A 141 8.14 10.88 3.38
N ASP A 142 7.69 9.83 2.69
CA ASP A 142 7.60 9.78 1.22
C ASP A 142 6.29 10.40 0.70
N ASN A 143 5.78 10.03 -0.46
CA ASN A 143 4.47 10.43 -0.96
C ASN A 143 3.34 9.65 -0.26
N ALA A 144 2.11 10.17 -0.37
CA ALA A 144 0.93 9.63 0.33
C ALA A 144 0.75 8.11 0.15
N GLN A 145 0.92 7.60 -1.07
CA GLN A 145 0.76 6.17 -1.36
C GLN A 145 1.75 5.30 -0.57
N VAL A 146 3.02 5.73 -0.50
CA VAL A 146 4.07 5.03 0.24
C VAL A 146 3.89 5.18 1.74
N GLN A 147 3.46 6.36 2.22
CA GLN A 147 3.15 6.60 3.63
C GLN A 147 2.04 5.65 4.11
N SER A 148 0.91 5.59 3.41
CA SER A 148 -0.20 4.70 3.69
C SER A 148 0.20 3.22 3.72
N ALA A 149 1.00 2.79 2.74
CA ALA A 149 1.51 1.41 2.71
C ALA A 149 2.45 1.11 3.89
N ALA A 150 3.30 2.06 4.28
CA ALA A 150 4.21 1.89 5.40
C ALA A 150 3.46 1.79 6.74
N ILE A 151 2.41 2.60 6.91
CA ILE A 151 1.54 2.53 8.10
C ILE A 151 0.89 1.15 8.21
N ARG A 152 0.29 0.64 7.12
CA ARG A 152 -0.30 -0.71 7.09
C ARG A 152 0.74 -1.80 7.37
N ALA A 153 1.95 -1.64 6.84
CA ALA A 153 3.04 -2.58 7.09
C ALA A 153 3.52 -2.55 8.56
N LEU A 154 3.53 -1.39 9.22
CA LEU A 154 3.84 -1.26 10.66
C LEU A 154 2.80 -2.00 11.52
N ILE A 155 1.51 -1.88 11.19
CA ILE A 155 0.43 -2.65 11.84
C ILE A 155 0.69 -4.15 11.69
N ALA A 156 0.92 -4.62 10.45
CA ALA A 156 1.15 -6.03 10.17
C ALA A 156 2.43 -6.59 10.82
N TYR A 157 3.47 -5.77 10.94
CA TYR A 157 4.72 -6.16 11.57
C TYR A 157 4.57 -6.35 13.08
N GLY A 158 3.68 -5.57 13.72
CA GLY A 158 3.29 -5.71 15.12
C GLY A 158 4.35 -5.25 16.14
N ASP A 159 5.30 -4.40 15.73
CA ASP A 159 6.36 -3.89 16.60
C ASP A 159 5.83 -2.74 17.49
N PRO A 160 6.08 -2.79 18.82
CA PRO A 160 5.79 -1.68 19.73
C PRO A 160 6.31 -0.31 19.27
N PHE A 161 7.43 -0.27 18.54
CA PHE A 161 7.97 0.99 18.00
C PHE A 161 7.12 1.58 16.87
N GLY A 162 6.27 0.78 16.21
CA GLY A 162 5.39 1.24 15.15
C GLY A 162 4.42 2.34 15.60
N ALA A 163 3.83 2.19 16.78
CA ALA A 163 2.95 3.23 17.35
C ALA A 163 3.71 4.54 17.60
N ALA A 164 4.95 4.46 18.11
CA ALA A 164 5.77 5.64 18.36
C ALA A 164 6.14 6.37 17.05
N LEU A 165 6.46 5.64 15.98
CA LEU A 165 6.75 6.21 14.66
C LEU A 165 5.52 6.89 14.05
N VAL A 166 4.34 6.27 14.14
CA VAL A 166 3.08 6.87 13.68
C VAL A 166 2.74 8.13 14.50
N ARG A 167 2.95 8.12 15.82
CA ARG A 167 2.78 9.32 16.67
C ARG A 167 3.72 10.44 16.25
N LEU A 168 4.99 10.13 15.97
CA LEU A 168 5.94 11.11 15.46
C LEU A 168 5.47 11.69 14.12
N ARG A 169 4.99 10.84 13.21
CA ARG A 169 4.47 11.28 11.90
C ARG A 169 3.31 12.27 12.05
N LEU A 170 2.37 11.99 12.95
CA LEU A 170 1.26 12.89 13.29
C LEU A 170 1.73 14.20 13.92
N ALA A 171 2.76 14.16 14.78
CA ALA A 171 3.31 15.34 15.43
C ALA A 171 4.00 16.30 14.44
N VAL A 172 4.65 15.76 13.41
CA VAL A 172 5.23 16.55 12.30
C VAL A 172 4.15 17.18 11.42
N GLY A 173 2.97 16.56 11.34
CA GLY A 173 1.80 17.05 10.60
C GLY A 173 1.56 16.30 9.29
N VAL A 174 0.32 15.91 9.03
CA VAL A 174 -0.08 15.09 7.87
C VAL A 174 -1.09 15.87 7.04
N ASP A 175 -0.70 16.26 5.83
CA ASP A 175 -1.54 17.07 4.94
C ASP A 175 -2.58 16.24 4.18
N ASP A 176 -2.27 14.96 3.93
CA ASP A 176 -3.15 14.06 3.19
C ASP A 176 -4.17 13.39 4.13
N GLY A 177 -5.46 13.49 3.78
CA GLY A 177 -6.55 12.96 4.61
C GLY A 177 -6.60 11.43 4.69
N GLU A 178 -6.18 10.73 3.65
CA GLU A 178 -6.12 9.25 3.64
C GLU A 178 -4.98 8.79 4.54
N VAL A 179 -3.80 9.40 4.41
CA VAL A 179 -2.67 9.11 5.31
C VAL A 179 -2.99 9.45 6.76
N LEU A 180 -3.72 10.54 7.01
CA LEU A 180 -4.15 10.90 8.37
C LEU A 180 -5.10 9.85 8.93
N THR A 181 -6.02 9.34 8.12
CA THR A 181 -6.92 8.24 8.49
C THR A 181 -6.13 6.98 8.83
N ASP A 182 -5.20 6.56 7.96
CA ASP A 182 -4.32 5.41 8.19
C ASP A 182 -3.51 5.59 9.49
N CYS A 183 -2.97 6.78 9.76
CA CYS A 183 -2.21 7.05 11.00
C CYS A 183 -3.08 6.88 12.25
N LEU A 184 -4.28 7.46 12.27
CA LEU A 184 -5.19 7.35 13.41
C LEU A 184 -5.66 5.90 13.60
N GLY A 185 -5.95 5.19 12.51
CA GLY A 185 -6.29 3.76 12.54
C GLY A 185 -5.15 2.91 13.08
N ALA A 186 -3.91 3.17 12.66
CA ALA A 186 -2.74 2.46 13.14
C ALA A 186 -2.50 2.66 14.64
N LEU A 187 -2.73 3.87 15.17
CA LEU A 187 -2.64 4.10 16.62
C LEU A 187 -3.69 3.30 17.40
N LEU A 188 -4.93 3.26 16.92
CA LEU A 188 -5.98 2.43 17.52
C LEU A 188 -5.64 0.94 17.46
N ALA A 189 -4.97 0.47 16.40
CA ALA A 189 -4.59 -0.93 16.24
C ALA A 189 -3.37 -1.34 17.07
N LEU A 190 -2.35 -0.48 17.15
CA LEU A 190 -1.06 -0.78 17.79
C LEU A 190 -1.02 -0.42 19.28
N ASP A 191 -1.77 0.61 19.70
CA ASP A 191 -1.79 1.10 21.07
C ASP A 191 -3.20 1.61 21.46
N PRO A 192 -4.18 0.70 21.61
CA PRO A 192 -5.59 1.07 21.79
C PRO A 192 -5.86 1.85 23.08
N ALA A 193 -5.15 1.54 24.18
CA ALA A 193 -5.42 2.09 25.49
C ALA A 193 -5.24 3.63 25.54
N ASP A 194 -4.17 4.13 24.91
CA ASP A 194 -3.83 5.55 24.93
C ASP A 194 -4.34 6.31 23.69
N SER A 195 -4.80 5.59 22.66
CA SER A 195 -5.10 6.21 21.36
C SER A 195 -6.56 6.60 21.16
N LEU A 196 -7.51 5.96 21.85
CA LEU A 196 -8.93 6.27 21.68
C LEU A 196 -9.25 7.72 22.04
N GLU A 197 -8.76 8.22 23.18
CA GLU A 197 -8.95 9.61 23.60
C GLU A 197 -8.27 10.61 22.66
N LEU A 198 -7.10 10.26 22.11
CA LEU A 198 -6.44 11.08 21.10
C LEU A 198 -7.31 11.22 19.86
N VAL A 199 -7.85 10.11 19.35
CA VAL A 199 -8.72 10.11 18.17
C VAL A 199 -10.04 10.83 18.45
N ALA A 200 -10.63 10.63 19.63
CA ALA A 200 -11.81 11.37 20.07
C ALA A 200 -11.56 12.89 20.14
N GLY A 201 -10.38 13.31 20.60
CA GLY A 201 -9.96 14.71 20.59
C GLY A 201 -9.88 15.30 19.18
N ARG A 202 -9.42 14.52 18.19
CA ARG A 202 -9.43 14.93 16.77
C ARG A 202 -10.84 15.02 16.21
N LEU A 203 -11.70 14.05 16.53
CA LEU A 203 -13.10 14.01 16.11
C LEU A 203 -13.91 15.22 16.60
N ARG A 204 -13.65 15.68 17.84
CA ARG A 204 -14.29 16.85 18.46
C ARG A 204 -13.61 18.19 18.10
N GLY A 205 -12.53 18.14 17.34
CA GLY A 205 -11.72 19.30 16.96
C GLY A 205 -12.43 20.23 15.97
N ARG A 206 -11.84 21.42 15.76
CA ARG A 206 -12.33 22.38 14.75
C ARG A 206 -11.82 22.09 13.34
N ASP A 207 -10.79 21.27 13.22
CA ASP A 207 -10.24 20.84 11.94
C ASP A 207 -11.14 19.75 11.35
N GLN A 208 -11.93 20.13 10.33
CA GLN A 208 -12.89 19.24 9.69
C GLN A 208 -12.20 18.07 8.97
N GLN A 209 -11.01 18.26 8.41
CA GLN A 209 -10.29 17.17 7.77
C GLN A 209 -9.83 16.15 8.80
N ALA A 210 -9.28 16.62 9.93
CA ALA A 210 -8.91 15.73 11.03
C ALA A 210 -10.12 15.02 11.66
N ALA A 211 -11.26 15.71 11.78
CA ALA A 211 -12.48 15.10 12.32
C ALA A 211 -13.03 13.99 11.39
N ARG A 212 -13.05 14.23 10.07
CA ARG A 212 -13.43 13.20 9.07
C ARG A 212 -12.49 12.01 9.10
N ALA A 213 -11.19 12.24 9.14
CA ALA A 213 -10.19 11.17 9.23
C ALA A 213 -10.35 10.34 10.52
N ALA A 214 -10.60 11.00 11.66
CA ALA A 214 -10.88 10.32 12.92
C ALA A 214 -12.16 9.47 12.85
N ALA A 215 -13.22 9.98 12.22
CA ALA A 215 -14.47 9.25 12.06
C ALA A 215 -14.28 7.96 11.23
N LEU A 216 -13.55 8.05 10.11
CA LEU A 216 -13.26 6.90 9.26
C LEU A 216 -12.34 5.89 9.96
N ALA A 217 -11.29 6.35 10.65
CA ALA A 217 -10.41 5.48 11.42
C ALA A 217 -11.15 4.70 12.51
N LEU A 218 -12.06 5.34 13.26
CA LEU A 218 -12.91 4.68 14.24
C LEU A 218 -13.82 3.63 13.60
N ALA A 219 -14.38 3.94 12.43
CA ALA A 219 -15.28 3.06 11.70
C ALA A 219 -14.59 1.83 11.09
N GLU A 220 -13.33 1.96 10.69
CA GLU A 220 -12.54 0.86 10.14
C GLU A 220 -12.05 -0.09 11.23
N VAL A 221 -11.45 0.47 12.30
CA VAL A 221 -10.86 -0.31 13.40
C VAL A 221 -11.93 -0.88 14.32
N ARG A 222 -13.03 -0.14 14.53
CA ARG A 222 -14.17 -0.50 15.40
C ARG A 222 -13.76 -0.80 16.85
N PRO A 223 -12.98 0.07 17.52
CA PRO A 223 -12.68 -0.10 18.94
C PRO A 223 -13.95 0.01 19.79
N GLU A 224 -13.90 -0.54 21.01
CA GLU A 224 -14.94 -0.30 22.01
C GLU A 224 -15.16 1.21 22.20
N GLY A 225 -16.42 1.65 22.24
CA GLY A 225 -16.77 3.06 22.35
C GLY A 225 -16.85 3.84 21.02
N ALA A 226 -16.43 3.26 19.88
CA ALA A 226 -16.51 3.92 18.57
C ALA A 226 -17.93 4.39 18.22
N PHE A 227 -18.95 3.56 18.51
CA PHE A 227 -20.35 3.90 18.24
C PHE A 227 -20.78 5.20 18.93
N ALA A 228 -20.50 5.33 20.24
CA ALA A 228 -20.86 6.53 20.99
C ALA A 228 -20.20 7.80 20.42
N LEU A 229 -18.90 7.72 20.11
CA LEU A 229 -18.15 8.82 19.51
C LEU A 229 -18.71 9.22 18.13
N LEU A 230 -19.07 8.25 17.29
CA LEU A 230 -19.64 8.52 15.97
C LEU A 230 -21.06 9.10 16.03
N CYS A 231 -21.87 8.71 17.03
CA CYS A 231 -23.17 9.35 17.30
C CYS A 231 -22.99 10.82 17.73
N GLU A 232 -22.04 11.12 18.62
CA GLU A 232 -21.70 12.49 19.01
C GLU A 232 -21.29 13.32 17.78
N PHE A 233 -20.41 12.78 16.95
CA PHE A 233 -19.97 13.43 15.71
C PHE A 233 -21.14 13.67 14.76
N HIS A 234 -22.00 12.67 14.52
CA HIS A 234 -23.18 12.82 13.67
C HIS A 234 -24.12 13.94 14.16
N ALA A 235 -24.34 14.04 15.48
CA ALA A 235 -25.19 15.05 16.08
C ALA A 235 -24.64 16.48 15.87
N ALA A 236 -23.32 16.64 15.97
CA ALA A 236 -22.63 17.91 15.76
C ALA A 236 -22.41 18.26 14.27
N ALA A 237 -22.35 17.26 13.39
CA ALA A 237 -21.99 17.40 12.00
C ALA A 237 -23.09 18.07 11.15
N LEU A 238 -22.65 18.88 10.18
CA LEU A 238 -23.48 19.60 9.21
C LEU A 238 -22.97 19.33 7.78
N GLY A 239 -23.85 19.43 6.79
CA GLY A 239 -23.48 19.26 5.37
C GLY A 239 -22.76 17.92 5.11
N ASP A 240 -21.64 17.98 4.41
CA ASP A 240 -20.84 16.81 4.03
C ASP A 240 -20.32 16.02 5.24
N ASP A 241 -20.05 16.67 6.38
CA ASP A 241 -19.60 15.99 7.59
C ASP A 241 -20.66 15.01 8.11
N ARG A 242 -21.96 15.35 7.91
CA ARG A 242 -23.06 14.47 8.31
C ARG A 242 -23.14 13.23 7.41
N ALA A 243 -22.83 13.36 6.12
CA ALA A 243 -22.73 12.22 5.22
C ALA A 243 -21.54 11.31 5.58
N VAL A 244 -20.40 11.90 5.97
CA VAL A 244 -19.25 11.14 6.49
C VAL A 244 -19.63 10.41 7.78
N ALA A 245 -20.28 11.08 8.74
CA ALA A 245 -20.71 10.47 9.98
C ALA A 245 -21.67 9.28 9.76
N ARG A 246 -22.63 9.41 8.82
CA ARG A 246 -23.52 8.31 8.44
C ARG A 246 -22.79 7.14 7.82
N THR A 247 -21.82 7.43 6.95
CA THR A 247 -20.97 6.38 6.33
C THR A 247 -20.15 5.65 7.38
N ALA A 248 -19.52 6.39 8.29
CA ALA A 248 -18.75 5.83 9.40
C ALA A 248 -19.62 4.95 10.32
N LEU A 249 -20.84 5.39 10.66
CA LEU A 249 -21.80 4.58 11.42
C LEU A 249 -22.20 3.30 10.68
N ALA A 250 -22.47 3.37 9.38
CA ALA A 250 -22.83 2.20 8.57
C ALA A 250 -21.69 1.16 8.47
N MET A 251 -20.44 1.63 8.49
CA MET A 251 -19.25 0.79 8.48
C MET A 251 -19.07 -0.03 9.78
N LEU A 252 -19.67 0.38 10.90
CA LEU A 252 -19.63 -0.38 12.16
C LEU A 252 -20.30 -1.76 12.02
N ARG A 253 -21.34 -1.86 11.17
CA ARG A 253 -22.13 -3.09 10.92
C ARG A 253 -22.64 -3.73 12.21
N SER A 254 -23.28 -2.92 13.05
CA SER A 254 -23.84 -3.30 14.35
C SER A 254 -25.33 -2.92 14.41
N ASP A 255 -26.13 -3.72 15.10
CA ASP A 255 -27.58 -3.50 15.27
C ASP A 255 -27.88 -2.10 15.83
N GLU A 256 -27.05 -1.60 16.77
CA GLU A 256 -27.21 -0.26 17.36
C GLU A 256 -27.00 0.87 16.33
N ALA A 257 -26.04 0.70 15.43
CA ALA A 257 -25.76 1.65 14.36
C ALA A 257 -26.87 1.66 13.30
N ASP A 258 -27.38 0.48 12.94
CA ASP A 258 -28.49 0.36 11.99
C ASP A 258 -29.77 0.99 12.55
N ALA A 259 -30.08 0.72 13.83
CA ALA A 259 -31.21 1.35 14.52
C ALA A 259 -31.07 2.87 14.59
N PHE A 260 -29.87 3.37 14.91
CA PHE A 260 -29.60 4.81 14.94
C PHE A 260 -29.75 5.47 13.56
N LEU A 261 -29.22 4.84 12.50
CA LEU A 261 -29.31 5.37 11.14
C LEU A 261 -30.74 5.40 10.62
N ALA A 262 -31.56 4.38 10.93
CA ALA A 262 -32.97 4.32 10.59
C ALA A 262 -33.82 5.38 11.32
N ALA A 263 -33.51 5.64 12.60
CA ALA A 263 -34.19 6.67 13.39
C ALA A 263 -33.78 8.10 13.00
N THR A 264 -32.59 8.27 12.42
CA THR A 264 -32.06 9.58 12.01
C THR A 264 -32.17 9.84 10.51
N ASP A 265 -32.78 8.92 9.75
CA ASP A 265 -33.03 9.10 8.33
C ASP A 265 -34.03 10.24 8.10
N PRO A 266 -33.68 11.28 7.31
CA PRO A 266 -34.61 12.36 6.99
C PRO A 266 -35.90 11.86 6.33
N ALA A 267 -35.90 10.73 5.62
CA ALA A 267 -37.09 10.15 5.02
C ALA A 267 -38.11 9.59 6.05
N ASN A 268 -37.67 9.36 7.29
CA ASN A 268 -38.45 8.73 8.34
C ASN A 268 -38.96 9.74 9.40
N ARG A 269 -38.76 11.04 9.18
CA ARG A 269 -39.21 12.12 10.08
C ARG A 269 -40.59 12.70 9.74
N ASP A 270 -41.17 12.32 8.61
CA ASP A 270 -42.46 12.80 8.10
C ASP A 270 -43.55 11.69 8.01
N ALA A 271 -43.37 10.58 8.74
CA ALA A 271 -44.36 9.50 8.90
C ALA A 271 -44.84 9.39 10.35
#